data_AF-A0A0R1JQ84-F1
#
_entry.id   AF-A0A0R1JQ84-F1
#
_cell.length_a   1.000
_cell.length_b   1.000
_cell.length_c   1.000
_cell.angle_alpha   90.00
_cell.angle_beta   90.00
_cell.angle_gamma   90.00
#
_symmetry.space_group_name_H-M   'P 1'
#
loop_
_entity.id
_entity.type
_entity.pdbx_description
1 polymer ?
#
loop_
_entity_poly.entity_id
_entity_poly.type
_entity_poly.pdbx_seq_one_letter_code
_entity_poly.pdbx_strand_id
1 'polypeptide(L)'
;MVIHYPNGKAYQAPAQSTAPSRVEYGGRGMTLEQELNASNDYYRVTGRAVVYKKPIPIQLVKVDYPKRSQAVIREAYFKTPSTTDYNGVYQGYYLDFEAKETKNKASFPLSNFHDHQIRHFKECLAQQGICFVVIRFATLHRLFVLPASVVLTAWSASTTGRKSIPLRQIEAAGFELQPQLQPVVPYLDGVDWLIQTKVGTTHGK
;
A
#
# COMPACT_ATOMS: atom_id res chain seq x y z
N MET A 1 40.61 -26.33 30.84
CA MET A 1 41.35 -26.68 29.61
C MET A 1 40.75 -25.89 28.45
N VAL A 2 41.57 -25.15 27.69
CA VAL A 2 41.10 -24.34 26.55
C VAL A 2 41.16 -25.20 25.30
N ILE A 3 40.01 -25.46 24.68
CA ILE A 3 39.92 -26.23 23.45
C ILE A 3 40.47 -25.36 22.30
N HIS A 4 41.45 -25.85 21.58
CA HIS A 4 42.05 -25.19 20.42
C HIS A 4 41.76 -25.99 19.16
N TYR A 5 41.49 -25.30 18.05
CA TYR A 5 41.33 -25.93 16.75
C TYR A 5 42.69 -26.25 16.10
N PRO A 6 42.75 -27.18 15.13
CA PRO A 6 43.98 -27.58 14.43
C PRO A 6 44.76 -26.43 13.76
N ASN A 7 44.10 -25.29 13.53
CA ASN A 7 44.72 -24.08 12.94
C ASN A 7 45.19 -23.07 14.01
N GLY A 8 45.35 -23.49 15.27
CA GLY A 8 45.94 -22.67 16.35
C GLY A 8 45.05 -21.55 16.90
N LYS A 9 43.83 -21.36 16.37
CA LYS A 9 42.88 -20.38 16.91
C LYS A 9 42.16 -20.96 18.13
N ALA A 10 42.11 -20.17 19.21
CA ALA A 10 41.36 -20.52 20.41
C ALA A 10 39.85 -20.61 20.10
N TYR A 11 39.18 -21.62 20.65
CA TYR A 11 37.73 -21.76 20.54
C TYR A 11 37.04 -20.57 21.21
N GLN A 12 36.36 -19.74 20.42
CA GLN A 12 35.43 -18.72 20.92
C GLN A 12 34.02 -19.30 20.85
N ALA A 13 33.38 -19.51 21.99
CA ALA A 13 31.97 -19.88 22.01
C ALA A 13 31.14 -18.78 21.33
N PRO A 14 30.18 -19.10 20.45
CA PRO A 14 29.30 -18.09 19.88
C PRO A 14 28.58 -17.40 21.04
N ALA A 15 28.70 -16.07 21.11
CA ALA A 15 27.97 -15.27 22.08
C ALA A 15 26.48 -15.58 21.90
N GLN A 16 25.83 -16.04 22.97
CA GLN A 16 24.38 -16.22 23.00
C GLN A 16 23.75 -14.84 22.81
N SER A 17 23.36 -14.53 21.57
CA SER A 17 22.50 -13.39 21.28
C SER A 17 21.14 -13.65 21.92
N THR A 18 20.87 -13.00 23.04
CA THR A 18 19.55 -12.97 23.71
C THR A 18 18.53 -12.12 22.98
N ALA A 19 18.80 -11.72 21.73
CA ALA A 19 17.81 -11.11 20.87
C ALA A 19 16.77 -12.19 20.51
N PRO A 20 15.49 -12.01 20.84
CA PRO A 20 14.46 -12.96 20.44
C PRO A 20 14.46 -13.04 18.91
N SER A 21 14.81 -14.20 18.36
CA SER A 21 14.56 -14.51 16.97
C SER A 21 13.04 -14.56 16.79
N ARG A 22 12.50 -13.53 16.13
CA ARG A 22 11.08 -13.46 15.82
C ARG A 22 10.81 -14.53 14.77
N VAL A 23 10.42 -15.72 15.23
CA VAL A 23 9.86 -16.76 14.35
C VAL A 23 8.54 -16.18 13.83
N GLU A 24 8.53 -15.74 12.58
CA GLU A 24 7.31 -15.23 11.93
C GLU A 24 6.38 -16.40 11.63
N TYR A 25 5.55 -16.74 12.61
CA TYR A 25 4.40 -17.60 12.42
C TYR A 25 3.34 -16.84 11.60
N GLY A 26 3.17 -17.25 10.34
CA GLY A 26 2.11 -16.89 9.39
C GLY A 26 1.17 -15.74 9.74
N GLY A 27 1.40 -14.57 9.14
CA GLY A 27 0.38 -13.57 8.75
C GLY A 27 -0.45 -12.89 9.85
N ARG A 28 -0.38 -13.28 11.11
CA ARG A 28 -1.14 -12.64 12.19
C ARG A 28 -0.37 -11.43 12.72
N GLY A 29 -0.64 -10.26 12.14
CA GLY A 29 -0.09 -8.97 12.60
C GLY A 29 0.66 -8.17 11.54
N MET A 30 0.61 -8.59 10.27
CA MET A 30 1.11 -7.76 9.17
C MET A 30 0.17 -6.57 8.94
N THR A 31 0.75 -5.43 8.60
CA THR A 31 -0.04 -4.25 8.21
C THR A 31 -0.59 -4.45 6.80
N LEU A 32 -1.69 -3.78 6.46
CA LEU A 32 -2.23 -3.80 5.09
C LEU A 32 -1.15 -3.45 4.04
N GLU A 33 -0.25 -2.53 4.37
CA GLU A 33 0.88 -2.15 3.50
C GLU A 33 1.82 -3.35 3.24
N GLN A 34 2.21 -4.09 4.28
CA GLN A 34 3.11 -5.24 4.11
C GLN A 34 2.48 -6.32 3.23
N GLU A 35 1.18 -6.59 3.44
CA GLU A 35 0.45 -7.57 2.65
C GLU A 35 0.28 -7.13 1.19
N LEU A 36 0.07 -5.84 0.94
CA LEU A 36 0.04 -5.27 -0.40
C LEU A 36 1.40 -5.35 -1.10
N ASN A 37 2.49 -5.06 -0.39
CA ASN A 37 3.84 -5.18 -0.94
C ASN A 37 4.13 -6.62 -1.35
N ALA A 38 3.82 -7.60 -0.49
CA ALA A 38 3.95 -9.03 -0.82
C ALA A 38 3.08 -9.44 -2.02
N SER A 39 1.87 -8.89 -2.12
CA SER A 39 0.97 -9.14 -3.27
C SER A 39 1.52 -8.52 -4.55
N ASN A 40 2.08 -7.31 -4.48
CA ASN A 40 2.74 -6.65 -5.61
C ASN A 40 3.98 -7.42 -6.07
N ASP A 41 4.81 -7.92 -5.15
CA ASP A 41 5.92 -8.83 -5.46
C ASP A 41 5.44 -10.07 -6.20
N TYR A 42 4.40 -10.72 -5.68
CA TYR A 42 3.79 -11.89 -6.31
C TYR A 42 3.31 -11.58 -7.75
N TYR A 43 2.61 -10.47 -7.96
CA TYR A 43 2.14 -10.08 -9.30
C TYR A 43 3.28 -9.82 -10.28
N ARG A 44 4.39 -9.22 -9.82
CA ARG A 44 5.57 -8.98 -10.66
C ARG A 44 6.26 -10.29 -11.03
N VAL A 45 6.52 -11.15 -10.05
CA VAL A 45 7.22 -12.44 -10.26
C VAL A 45 6.41 -13.37 -11.17
N THR A 46 5.08 -13.34 -11.07
CA THR A 46 4.18 -14.16 -11.89
C THR A 46 3.81 -13.51 -13.23
N GLY A 47 4.33 -12.32 -13.53
CA GLY A 47 4.05 -11.60 -14.78
C GLY A 47 2.60 -11.11 -14.92
N ARG A 48 1.85 -11.00 -13.81
CA ARG A 48 0.45 -10.54 -13.82
C ARG A 48 0.33 -9.03 -13.91
N ALA A 49 1.12 -8.28 -13.13
CA ALA A 49 1.10 -6.82 -13.12
C ALA A 49 2.45 -6.24 -12.68
N VAL A 50 2.72 -5.00 -13.08
CA VAL A 50 3.92 -4.26 -12.67
C VAL A 50 3.49 -3.06 -11.82
N VAL A 51 3.36 -3.26 -10.52
CA VAL A 51 2.90 -2.25 -9.55
C VAL A 51 3.95 -2.06 -8.47
N TYR A 52 4.23 -0.84 -8.04
CA TYR A 52 5.17 -0.53 -6.95
C TYR A 52 4.57 0.44 -5.94
N LYS A 53 5.11 0.42 -4.72
CA LYS A 53 4.93 1.49 -3.75
C LYS A 53 5.95 2.60 -4.04
N LYS A 54 5.51 3.85 -4.05
CA LYS A 54 6.38 5.02 -4.17
C LYS A 54 7.19 5.20 -2.87
N PRO A 55 8.49 5.51 -2.96
CA PRO A 55 9.30 5.76 -1.79
C PRO A 55 8.85 7.04 -1.08
N ILE A 56 9.10 7.11 0.24
CA ILE A 56 8.78 8.29 1.05
C ILE A 56 9.59 9.48 0.52
N PRO A 57 8.94 10.61 0.18
CA PRO A 57 9.63 11.75 -0.37
C PRO A 57 10.48 12.45 0.71
N ILE A 58 11.79 12.50 0.47
CA ILE A 58 12.77 13.17 1.34
C ILE A 58 13.54 14.24 0.57
N GLN A 59 13.86 15.34 1.24
CA GLN A 59 14.79 16.36 0.77
C GLN A 59 16.17 16.07 1.36
N LEU A 60 17.13 15.69 0.52
CA LEU A 60 18.52 15.55 0.94
C LEU A 60 19.14 16.94 1.09
N VAL A 61 19.76 17.21 2.24
CA VAL A 61 20.44 18.48 2.52
C VAL A 61 21.93 18.28 2.61
N LYS A 62 22.38 17.23 3.30
CA LYS A 62 23.79 16.89 3.40
C LYS A 62 24.02 15.42 3.11
N VAL A 63 24.93 15.16 2.18
CA VAL A 63 25.36 13.82 1.78
C VAL A 63 26.89 13.78 1.76
N ASP A 64 27.46 12.81 2.46
CA ASP A 64 28.90 12.55 2.45
C ASP A 64 29.20 11.38 1.51
N TYR A 65 30.36 11.42 0.86
CA TYR A 65 30.83 10.37 -0.05
C TYR A 65 32.19 9.83 0.41
N PRO A 66 32.23 8.92 1.39
CA PRO A 66 33.50 8.41 1.91
C PRO A 66 34.32 7.63 0.85
N LYS A 67 33.65 7.02 -0.14
CA LYS A 67 34.24 6.32 -1.29
C LYS A 67 33.31 6.41 -2.51
N ARG A 68 33.81 6.21 -3.73
CA ARG A 68 33.00 6.28 -4.97
C ARG A 68 31.76 5.38 -5.00
N SER A 69 31.75 4.28 -4.23
CA SER A 69 30.65 3.31 -4.19
C SER A 69 29.66 3.55 -3.04
N GLN A 70 29.84 4.59 -2.24
CA GLN A 70 29.07 4.81 -1.02
C GLN A 70 28.66 6.27 -0.87
N ALA A 71 27.37 6.49 -0.64
CA ALA A 71 26.80 7.78 -0.26
C ALA A 71 26.13 7.63 1.10
N VAL A 72 26.42 8.55 2.02
CA VAL A 72 25.85 8.56 3.38
C VAL A 72 25.03 9.84 3.53
N ILE A 73 23.72 9.68 3.70
CA ILE A 73 22.82 10.80 3.99
C ILE A 73 23.07 11.23 5.44
N ARG A 74 23.52 12.48 5.64
CA ARG A 74 23.78 13.06 6.96
C ARG A 74 22.62 13.89 7.47
N GLU A 75 21.92 14.57 6.56
CA GLU A 75 20.80 15.43 6.88
C GLU A 75 19.76 15.36 5.77
N ALA A 76 18.52 15.09 6.16
CA ALA A 76 17.39 15.10 5.26
C ALA A 76 16.11 15.50 6.00
N TYR A 77 15.19 16.14 5.27
CA TYR A 77 13.87 16.53 5.76
C TYR A 77 12.79 15.77 5.01
N PHE A 78 11.74 15.33 5.71
CA PHE A 78 10.57 14.77 5.05
C PHE A 78 9.85 15.85 4.23
N LYS A 79 9.42 15.51 3.02
CA LYS A 79 8.53 16.35 2.23
C LYS A 79 7.10 15.84 2.36
N THR A 80 6.14 16.75 2.26
CA THR A 80 4.74 16.37 2.07
C THR A 80 4.60 15.64 0.73
N PRO A 81 4.01 14.43 0.70
CA PRO A 81 3.71 13.75 -0.56
C PRO A 81 2.78 14.59 -1.44
N SER A 82 2.98 14.51 -2.75
CA SER A 82 2.11 15.14 -3.75
C SER A 82 1.13 14.16 -4.39
N THR A 83 1.37 12.86 -4.25
CA THR A 83 0.62 11.79 -4.91
C THR A 83 0.21 10.69 -3.93
N THR A 84 -0.57 9.73 -4.41
CA THR A 84 -0.87 8.43 -3.77
C THR A 84 0.36 7.54 -3.63
N ASP A 85 0.26 6.53 -2.76
CA ASP A 85 1.37 5.64 -2.42
C ASP A 85 1.69 4.56 -3.46
N TYR A 86 0.74 4.10 -4.29
CA TYR A 86 0.98 2.98 -5.22
C TYR A 86 0.60 3.33 -6.65
N ASN A 87 1.40 2.87 -7.61
CA ASN A 87 1.04 2.92 -9.03
C ASN A 87 1.69 1.81 -9.85
N GLY A 88 1.21 1.62 -11.07
CA GLY A 88 1.74 0.60 -11.96
C GLY A 88 0.97 0.41 -13.25
N VAL A 89 1.21 -0.72 -13.89
CA VAL A 89 0.54 -1.13 -15.12
C VAL A 89 0.00 -2.55 -15.01
N TYR A 90 -1.22 -2.73 -15.51
CA TYR A 90 -1.88 -4.02 -15.62
C TYR A 90 -2.68 -4.08 -16.93
N GLN A 91 -2.39 -5.06 -17.80
CA GLN A 91 -3.04 -5.21 -19.11
C GLN A 91 -3.05 -3.91 -19.97
N GLY A 92 -2.00 -3.09 -19.86
CA GLY A 92 -1.89 -1.81 -20.56
C GLY A 92 -2.62 -0.63 -19.88
N TYR A 93 -3.39 -0.88 -18.83
CA TYR A 93 -4.02 0.16 -18.02
C TYR A 93 -3.04 0.73 -16.99
N TYR A 94 -3.03 2.04 -16.85
CA TYR A 94 -2.38 2.71 -15.72
C TYR A 94 -3.21 2.49 -14.45
N LEU A 95 -2.57 1.95 -13.42
CA LEU A 95 -3.14 1.77 -12.08
C LEU A 95 -2.56 2.82 -11.13
N ASP A 96 -3.41 3.43 -10.31
CA ASP A 96 -2.99 4.35 -9.25
C ASP A 96 -3.90 4.19 -8.05
N PHE A 97 -3.35 3.84 -6.89
CA PHE A 97 -4.19 3.57 -5.73
C PHE A 97 -3.54 3.93 -4.40
N GLU A 98 -4.43 4.01 -3.42
CA GLU A 98 -4.09 4.25 -2.02
C GLU A 98 -4.54 3.07 -1.16
N ALA A 99 -3.88 2.83 -0.04
CA ALA A 99 -4.23 1.76 0.89
C ALA A 99 -4.52 2.34 2.26
N LYS A 100 -5.72 2.06 2.81
CA LYS A 100 -6.10 2.58 4.12
C LYS A 100 -6.86 1.54 4.93
N GLU A 101 -6.69 1.61 6.25
CA GLU A 101 -7.38 0.74 7.19
C GLU A 101 -8.16 1.54 8.22
N THR A 102 -9.24 0.95 8.72
CA THR A 102 -10.03 1.50 9.82
C THR A 102 -10.46 0.40 10.78
N LYS A 103 -10.57 0.76 12.06
CA LYS A 103 -11.17 -0.09 13.11
C LYS A 103 -12.66 0.18 13.30
N ASN A 104 -13.19 1.24 12.68
CA ASN A 104 -14.63 1.54 12.70
C ASN A 104 -15.39 0.41 11.98
N LYS A 105 -16.58 0.07 12.46
CA LYS A 105 -17.43 -1.01 11.92
C LYS A 105 -18.52 -0.50 10.96
N ALA A 106 -18.87 0.78 11.03
CA ALA A 106 -20.04 1.31 10.32
C ALA A 106 -19.69 2.27 9.17
N SER A 107 -18.51 2.87 9.20
CA SER A 107 -18.07 3.83 8.19
C SER A 107 -16.56 3.94 8.10
N PHE A 108 -16.08 4.45 6.97
CA PHE A 108 -14.70 4.79 6.72
C PHE A 108 -14.50 6.33 6.84
N PRO A 109 -13.73 6.83 7.84
CA PRO A 109 -13.50 8.26 8.01
C PRO A 109 -12.74 8.88 6.84
N LEU A 110 -13.21 10.02 6.32
CA LEU A 110 -12.53 10.73 5.23
C LEU A 110 -11.21 11.37 5.68
N SER A 111 -11.03 11.61 6.98
CA SER A 111 -9.78 12.13 7.56
C SER A 111 -8.54 11.25 7.30
N ASN A 112 -8.74 10.02 6.80
CA ASN A 112 -7.65 9.14 6.36
C ASN A 112 -7.04 9.55 5.01
N PHE A 113 -7.69 10.47 4.29
CA PHE A 113 -7.20 11.06 3.05
C PHE A 113 -6.73 12.50 3.26
N HIS A 114 -5.75 12.90 2.47
CA HIS A 114 -5.21 14.25 2.43
C HIS A 114 -5.55 14.93 1.09
N ASP A 115 -5.60 16.27 1.08
CA ASP A 115 -5.97 17.06 -0.10
C ASP A 115 -5.14 16.73 -1.35
N HIS A 116 -3.85 16.42 -1.17
CA HIS A 116 -2.97 16.08 -2.28
C HIS A 116 -3.37 14.75 -2.96
N GLN A 117 -3.81 13.75 -2.20
CA GLN A 117 -4.28 12.47 -2.76
C GLN A 117 -5.57 12.67 -3.56
N ILE A 118 -6.50 13.47 -3.03
CA ILE A 118 -7.76 13.79 -3.70
C ILE A 118 -7.51 14.53 -5.02
N ARG A 119 -6.61 15.51 -5.01
CA ARG A 119 -6.23 16.24 -6.23
C ARG A 119 -5.58 15.32 -7.26
N HIS A 120 -4.63 14.49 -6.83
CA HIS A 120 -3.94 13.53 -7.68
C HIS A 120 -4.92 12.52 -8.31
N PHE A 121 -5.87 11.97 -7.53
CA PHE A 121 -6.91 11.09 -8.08
C PHE A 121 -7.77 11.79 -9.13
N LYS A 122 -8.14 13.06 -8.92
CA LYS A 122 -8.91 13.83 -9.90
C LYS A 122 -8.13 13.99 -11.21
N GLU A 123 -6.84 14.29 -11.13
CA GLU A 123 -5.95 14.44 -12.30
C GLU A 123 -5.76 13.12 -13.06
N CYS A 124 -5.51 12.01 -12.35
CA CYS A 124 -5.35 10.70 -12.97
C CYS A 124 -6.66 10.19 -13.62
N LEU A 125 -7.81 10.38 -12.97
CA LEU A 125 -9.11 10.01 -13.55
C LEU A 125 -9.43 10.82 -14.82
N ALA A 126 -9.02 12.09 -14.88
CA ALA A 126 -9.17 12.91 -16.09
C ALA A 126 -8.34 12.37 -17.27
N GLN A 127 -7.24 11.65 -16.98
CA GLN A 127 -6.41 10.95 -17.96
C GLN A 127 -6.81 9.47 -18.16
N GLN A 128 -8.00 9.08 -17.70
CA GLN A 128 -8.55 7.72 -17.83
C GLN A 128 -7.72 6.64 -17.10
N GLY A 129 -6.93 7.04 -16.09
CA GLY A 129 -6.27 6.09 -15.20
C GLY A 129 -7.27 5.32 -14.34
N ILE A 130 -6.95 4.06 -14.02
CA ILE A 130 -7.74 3.26 -13.07
C ILE A 130 -7.31 3.64 -11.67
N CYS A 131 -8.10 4.52 -11.05
CA CYS A 131 -7.85 5.02 -9.71
C CYS A 131 -8.78 4.39 -8.68
N PHE A 132 -8.22 3.84 -7.60
CA PHE A 132 -8.99 3.17 -6.56
C PHE A 132 -8.32 3.26 -5.19
N VAL A 133 -9.04 2.80 -4.16
CA VAL A 133 -8.52 2.68 -2.79
C VAL A 133 -8.77 1.27 -2.30
N VAL A 134 -7.75 0.63 -1.76
CA VAL A 134 -7.88 -0.62 -1.02
C VAL A 134 -8.21 -0.29 0.43
N ILE A 135 -9.42 -0.63 0.88
CA ILE A 135 -9.93 -0.28 2.21
C ILE A 135 -10.08 -1.54 3.06
N ARG A 136 -9.38 -1.57 4.20
CA ARG A 136 -9.53 -2.63 5.22
C ARG A 136 -10.39 -2.18 6.39
N PHE A 137 -11.46 -2.91 6.67
CA PHE A 137 -12.19 -2.83 7.93
C PHE A 137 -11.59 -3.88 8.88
N ALA A 138 -10.55 -3.49 9.63
CA ALA A 138 -9.73 -4.41 10.42
C ALA A 138 -10.55 -5.21 11.44
N THR A 139 -11.49 -4.55 12.12
CA THR A 139 -12.36 -5.19 13.12
C THR A 139 -13.40 -6.13 12.51
N LEU A 140 -13.73 -5.95 11.23
CA LEU A 140 -14.68 -6.80 10.50
C LEU A 140 -13.98 -7.88 9.69
N HIS A 141 -12.66 -7.83 9.54
CA HIS A 141 -11.88 -8.67 8.64
C HIS A 141 -12.37 -8.61 7.18
N ARG A 142 -12.79 -7.42 6.74
CA ARG A 142 -13.29 -7.17 5.38
C ARG A 142 -12.36 -6.25 4.62
N LEU A 143 -12.22 -6.51 3.33
CA LEU A 143 -11.31 -5.79 2.45
C LEU A 143 -12.03 -5.44 1.15
N PHE A 144 -11.90 -4.19 0.71
CA PHE A 144 -12.62 -3.69 -0.45
C PHE A 144 -11.68 -2.98 -1.42
N VAL A 145 -11.99 -3.08 -2.71
CA VAL A 145 -11.51 -2.16 -3.75
C VAL A 145 -12.62 -1.16 -4.02
N LEU A 146 -12.38 0.10 -3.68
CA LEU A 146 -13.34 1.18 -3.90
C LEU A 146 -12.83 2.11 -5.01
N PRO A 147 -13.60 2.40 -6.07
CA PRO A 147 -13.20 3.36 -7.09
C PRO A 147 -12.97 4.75 -6.48
N ALA A 148 -11.91 5.43 -6.91
CA ALA A 148 -11.53 6.73 -6.37
C ALA A 148 -12.60 7.79 -6.61
N SER A 149 -13.41 7.66 -7.67
CA SER A 149 -14.56 8.54 -7.95
C SER A 149 -15.53 8.64 -6.76
N VAL A 150 -15.81 7.54 -6.07
CA VAL A 150 -16.68 7.51 -4.88
C VAL A 150 -16.05 8.29 -3.73
N VAL A 151 -14.73 8.16 -3.56
CA VAL A 151 -13.97 8.92 -2.58
C VAL A 151 -14.02 10.41 -2.91
N LEU A 152 -13.85 10.80 -4.17
CA LEU A 152 -13.95 12.19 -4.61
C LEU A 152 -15.34 12.77 -4.35
N THR A 153 -16.41 12.05 -4.69
CA THR A 153 -17.79 12.48 -4.43
C THR A 153 -18.05 12.67 -2.94
N ALA A 154 -17.63 11.71 -2.11
CA ALA A 154 -17.78 11.79 -0.67
C ALA A 154 -16.95 12.94 -0.07
N TRP A 155 -15.73 13.16 -0.59
CA TRP A 155 -14.86 14.26 -0.18
C TRP A 155 -15.51 15.62 -0.45
N SER A 156 -16.00 15.85 -1.66
CA SER A 156 -16.69 17.09 -2.02
C SER A 156 -17.96 17.33 -1.20
N ALA A 157 -18.74 16.28 -0.92
CA ALA A 157 -19.93 16.38 -0.09
C ALA A 157 -19.63 16.62 1.41
N SER A 158 -18.41 16.30 1.87
CA SER A 158 -18.04 16.40 3.29
C SER A 158 -17.93 17.84 3.80
N THR A 159 -17.82 18.83 2.91
CA THR A 159 -17.77 20.25 3.27
C THR A 159 -19.02 20.71 4.01
N THR A 160 -20.18 20.18 3.61
CA THR A 160 -21.50 20.51 4.21
C THR A 160 -22.20 19.30 4.82
N GLY A 161 -21.65 18.10 4.63
CA GLY A 161 -22.26 16.84 5.01
C GLY A 161 -21.39 15.95 5.86
N ARG A 162 -21.54 14.64 5.65
CA ARG A 162 -20.89 13.60 6.46
C ARG A 162 -19.39 13.51 6.13
N LYS A 163 -18.54 13.50 7.17
CA LYS A 163 -17.06 13.34 7.07
C LYS A 163 -16.59 11.88 7.03
N SER A 164 -17.42 10.97 6.55
CA SER A 164 -17.13 9.53 6.44
C SER A 164 -18.00 8.88 5.38
N ILE A 165 -17.51 7.79 4.79
CA ILE A 165 -18.23 6.96 3.82
C ILE A 165 -18.84 5.76 4.58
N PRO A 166 -20.18 5.63 4.66
CA PRO A 166 -20.81 4.48 5.31
C PRO A 166 -20.40 3.15 4.66
N LEU A 167 -20.28 2.10 5.46
CA LEU A 167 -19.94 0.75 4.97
C LEU A 167 -20.92 0.29 3.89
N ARG A 168 -22.22 0.53 4.05
CA ARG A 168 -23.23 0.22 3.01
C ARG A 168 -22.97 0.88 1.66
N GLN A 169 -22.42 2.10 1.67
CA GLN A 169 -22.05 2.78 0.43
C GLN A 169 -20.82 2.13 -0.21
N ILE A 170 -19.87 1.67 0.61
CA ILE A 170 -18.68 0.94 0.14
C ILE A 170 -19.08 -0.43 -0.42
N GLU A 171 -19.99 -1.14 0.23
CA GLU A 171 -20.53 -2.42 -0.25
C GLU A 171 -21.27 -2.27 -1.59
N ALA A 172 -22.03 -1.18 -1.77
CA ALA A 172 -22.80 -0.95 -2.98
C ALA A 172 -21.94 -0.48 -4.17
N ALA A 173 -20.89 0.30 -3.91
CA ALA A 173 -20.10 0.96 -4.95
C ALA A 173 -18.68 0.40 -5.11
N GLY A 174 -18.26 -0.53 -4.27
CA GLY A 174 -16.95 -1.18 -4.30
C GLY A 174 -17.06 -2.68 -4.49
N PHE A 175 -15.91 -3.31 -4.64
CA PHE A 175 -15.76 -4.76 -4.78
C PHE A 175 -15.18 -5.35 -3.50
N GLU A 176 -15.88 -6.29 -2.87
CA GLU A 176 -15.37 -6.98 -1.68
C GLU A 176 -14.41 -8.11 -2.08
N LEU A 177 -13.16 -8.01 -1.61
CA LEU A 177 -12.13 -9.00 -1.87
C LEU A 177 -12.31 -10.21 -0.97
N GLN A 178 -12.21 -11.39 -1.57
CA GLN A 178 -12.21 -12.64 -0.84
C GLN A 178 -10.78 -12.98 -0.38
N PRO A 179 -10.59 -13.48 0.86
CA PRO A 179 -9.29 -13.94 1.31
C PRO A 179 -8.73 -15.05 0.43
N GLN A 180 -7.46 -14.96 0.04
CA GLN A 180 -6.74 -15.96 -0.74
C GLN A 180 -5.38 -16.23 -0.08
N LEU A 181 -4.81 -17.41 -0.36
CA LEU A 181 -3.48 -17.77 0.17
C LEU A 181 -2.37 -16.98 -0.54
N GLN A 182 -2.44 -16.91 -1.86
CA GLN A 182 -1.52 -16.15 -2.71
C GLN A 182 -2.26 -15.64 -3.95
N PRO A 183 -2.25 -14.31 -4.21
CA PRO A 183 -1.69 -13.24 -3.39
C PRO A 183 -2.48 -13.04 -2.07
N VAL A 184 -1.85 -12.42 -1.07
CA VAL A 184 -2.49 -12.15 0.25
C VAL A 184 -3.63 -11.14 0.11
N VAL A 185 -3.42 -10.12 -0.73
CA VAL A 185 -4.42 -9.12 -1.10
C VAL A 185 -4.68 -9.21 -2.61
N PRO A 186 -5.72 -9.96 -3.03
CA PRO A 186 -6.03 -10.18 -4.44
C PRO A 186 -6.71 -8.98 -5.11
N TYR A 187 -6.17 -7.76 -4.94
CA TYR A 187 -6.83 -6.54 -5.42
C TYR A 187 -7.01 -6.48 -6.95
N LEU A 188 -6.24 -7.25 -7.73
CA LEU A 188 -6.45 -7.31 -9.18
C LEU A 188 -7.83 -7.83 -9.55
N ASP A 189 -8.45 -8.68 -8.72
CA ASP A 189 -9.82 -9.15 -8.93
C ASP A 189 -10.81 -7.97 -8.90
N GLY A 190 -10.59 -7.01 -7.99
CA GLY A 190 -11.35 -5.76 -7.94
C GLY A 190 -11.01 -4.81 -9.08
N VAL A 191 -9.77 -4.83 -9.60
CA VAL A 191 -9.38 -4.06 -10.79
C VAL A 191 -10.06 -4.60 -12.04
N ASP A 192 -10.12 -5.93 -12.21
CA ASP A 192 -10.85 -6.57 -13.31
C ASP A 192 -12.34 -6.17 -13.26
N TRP A 193 -12.95 -6.15 -12.08
CA TRP A 193 -14.33 -5.66 -11.90
C TRP A 193 -14.49 -4.19 -12.31
N LEU A 194 -13.55 -3.31 -11.94
CA LEU A 194 -13.56 -1.90 -12.36
C LEU A 194 -13.45 -1.75 -13.89
N ILE A 195 -12.58 -2.53 -14.53
CA ILE A 195 -12.40 -2.52 -15.99
C ILE A 195 -13.68 -2.94 -16.70
N GLN A 196 -14.30 -4.05 -16.25
CA GLN A 196 -15.47 -4.63 -16.89
C GLN A 196 -16.72 -3.75 -16.72
N THR A 197 -16.94 -3.23 -15.52
CA THR A 197 -18.13 -2.44 -15.20
C THR A 197 -18.01 -0.97 -15.60
N LYS A 198 -16.79 -0.50 -15.85
CA LYS A 198 -16.45 0.92 -16.07
C LYS A 198 -16.89 1.84 -14.92
N VAL A 199 -17.18 1.27 -13.75
CA VAL A 199 -17.62 2.02 -12.57
C VAL A 199 -16.49 2.96 -12.15
N GLY A 200 -16.82 4.23 -12.02
CA GLY A 200 -15.88 5.27 -11.61
C GLY A 200 -14.99 5.82 -12.71
N THR A 201 -15.17 5.40 -13.97
CA THR A 201 -14.63 6.12 -15.12
C THR A 201 -15.52 7.32 -15.48
N THR A 202 -14.94 8.42 -15.96
CA THR A 202 -15.68 9.62 -16.39
C THR A 202 -16.47 9.42 -17.68
N HIS A 203 -16.41 8.23 -18.30
CA HIS A 203 -17.16 7.87 -19.49
C HIS A 203 -18.14 6.73 -19.21
N GLY A 204 -19.28 7.09 -18.61
CA GLY A 204 -20.55 6.46 -18.99
C GLY A 204 -20.85 6.87 -20.43
N LYS A 205 -21.15 5.90 -21.29
CA LYS A 205 -21.71 6.16 -22.62
C LYS A 205 -23.04 6.89 -22.50
#